data_AF-I0ESB6-F1
#
_entry.id   AF-I0ESB6-F1
#
_cell.length_a   1.000
_cell.length_b   1.000
_cell.length_c   1.000
_cell.angle_alpha   90.00
_cell.angle_beta   90.00
_cell.angle_gamma   90.00
#
_symmetry.space_group_name_H-M   'P 1'
#
loop_
_entity.id
_entity.type
_entity.pdbx_description
1 polymer ?
#
loop_
_entity_poly.entity_id
_entity_poly.type
_entity_poly.pdbx_seq_one_letter_code
_entity_poly.pdbx_strand_id
1 'polypeptide(L)'
;MALSDKSKILFYAKYKNSQIEWLIDSVCEHMGGCLCSKEVEFKETSLLQATILKDPILTCPSHSWKLDIRTLTYQNGIKKAPLSNYTIKNNILSVSKISHLKNPFKGTEKGEFSCEYLNHASLFFECNGVKIITDPWLIGPCFLGGWWHKEPSTKEAIKHLKSADFIYISHNHPDHLNAQTLALVPKDKPFIIPNFESKSVENSLRGLGFNNIHALDFKKIISLDSKIQVSILKSGDFRDDSGLYLCLDNHEVLLSVDSNFLNHYVLPKDITMLATSFASGSSGFPLCFDNYSLEEKQKISAQTRMQLKNHVAKMMQVTMPKFYMPYAGMFSEEAKRDSFIKEYNVKNAPKDYESLCEKNNIAYIEPNNATKLSFKGKDLIKTLLKTSFIKDFEPEFYIDLYKKYYQYDSHALIEYLKNAQYFDKQIVTFIPTNDDFSVVVGACVEANFDTQNFRVLEPNEIPLKEKENFRVMQLKVRAEILACVIKHALPFEDFSIGFHCRILRSPNTYESAFWFHFTNIYINPSAVYFKEVEKNCAL
;
A
#
# COMPACT_ATOMS: atom_id res chain seq x y z
N MET A 1 17.11 -5.79 29.87
CA MET A 1 16.98 -7.23 30.18
C MET A 1 15.98 -7.86 29.21
N ALA A 2 16.22 -9.11 28.80
CA ALA A 2 15.28 -9.95 28.03
C ALA A 2 14.35 -10.74 28.96
N LEU A 3 13.04 -10.79 28.70
CA LEU A 3 12.06 -11.57 29.49
C LEU A 3 11.16 -12.40 28.55
N SER A 4 10.74 -13.60 28.94
CA SER A 4 9.78 -14.43 28.17
C SER A 4 8.47 -14.64 28.94
N ASP A 5 7.34 -14.54 28.24
CA ASP A 5 6.01 -14.90 28.73
C ASP A 5 5.62 -16.33 28.27
N LYS A 6 4.57 -16.92 28.87
CA LYS A 6 3.96 -18.21 28.47
C LYS A 6 3.62 -18.29 26.97
N SER A 7 3.52 -17.14 26.30
CA SER A 7 3.29 -16.96 24.86
C SER A 7 4.56 -17.04 23.97
N LYS A 8 5.76 -17.29 24.54
CA LYS A 8 7.08 -17.23 23.85
C LYS A 8 7.44 -15.86 23.24
N ILE A 9 6.77 -14.78 23.63
CA ILE A 9 7.11 -13.41 23.21
C ILE A 9 8.27 -12.89 24.08
N LEU A 10 9.28 -12.34 23.43
CA LEU A 10 10.45 -11.72 24.06
C LEU A 10 10.11 -10.26 24.41
N PHE A 11 10.55 -9.80 25.58
CA PHE A 11 10.40 -8.40 26.02
C PHE A 11 11.75 -7.80 26.38
N TYR A 12 11.89 -6.49 26.17
CA TYR A 12 13.04 -5.70 26.59
C TYR A 12 12.63 -4.69 27.64
N ALA A 13 13.40 -4.61 28.73
CA ALA A 13 13.15 -3.65 29.81
C ALA A 13 14.41 -2.86 30.18
N LYS A 14 14.23 -1.57 30.53
CA LYS A 14 15.20 -0.75 31.25
C LYS A 14 14.83 -0.68 32.72
N TYR A 15 15.81 -0.96 33.56
CA TYR A 15 15.67 -0.87 35.02
C TYR A 15 16.41 0.35 35.52
N LYS A 16 15.79 1.09 36.44
CA LYS A 16 16.40 2.18 37.20
C LYS A 16 15.94 2.06 38.65
N ASN A 17 16.87 2.01 39.60
CA ASN A 17 16.59 1.89 41.04
C ASN A 17 15.62 0.75 41.40
N SER A 18 15.84 -0.44 40.81
CA SER A 18 14.99 -1.64 41.01
C SER A 18 13.53 -1.50 40.52
N GLN A 19 13.23 -0.46 39.74
CA GLN A 19 11.95 -0.28 39.05
C GLN A 19 12.16 -0.36 37.54
N ILE A 20 11.14 -0.81 36.82
CA ILE A 20 11.13 -0.75 35.36
C ILE A 20 10.78 0.67 34.94
N GLU A 21 11.71 1.31 34.22
CA GLU A 21 11.50 2.63 33.62
C GLU A 21 10.65 2.51 32.35
N TRP A 22 10.91 1.48 31.54
CA TRP A 22 10.07 1.10 30.41
C TRP A 22 10.22 -0.39 30.09
N LEU A 23 9.17 -0.94 29.50
CA LEU A 23 9.09 -2.31 28.99
C LEU A 23 8.55 -2.25 27.55
N ILE A 24 9.15 -2.99 26.62
CA ILE A 24 8.67 -3.15 25.25
C ILE A 24 8.63 -4.62 24.87
N ASP A 25 7.79 -5.01 23.92
CA ASP A 25 7.89 -6.32 23.27
C ASP A 25 8.99 -6.34 22.19
N SER A 26 9.38 -7.52 21.72
CA SER A 26 10.35 -7.69 20.64
C SER A 26 9.71 -7.54 19.25
N VAL A 27 8.45 -7.12 19.14
CA VAL A 27 7.78 -7.02 17.84
C VAL A 27 8.24 -5.74 17.15
N CYS A 28 8.76 -5.84 15.94
CA CYS A 28 9.18 -4.69 15.16
C CYS A 28 7.95 -3.93 14.66
N GLU A 29 7.93 -2.61 14.85
CA GLU A 29 6.79 -1.77 14.43
C GLU A 29 6.60 -1.72 12.91
N HIS A 30 7.63 -2.03 12.11
CA HIS A 30 7.50 -2.03 10.64
C HIS A 30 6.54 -3.12 10.12
N MET A 31 6.83 -4.38 10.44
CA MET A 31 6.18 -5.54 9.81
C MET A 31 5.93 -6.71 10.79
N GLY A 32 6.05 -6.45 12.10
CA GLY A 32 5.82 -7.45 13.12
C GLY A 32 6.92 -8.52 13.25
N GLY A 33 8.08 -8.34 12.59
CA GLY A 33 9.24 -9.24 12.74
C GLY A 33 9.85 -9.15 14.15
N CYS A 34 10.67 -10.13 14.56
CA CYS A 34 11.33 -10.08 15.86
C CYS A 34 12.54 -9.13 15.84
N LEU A 35 12.59 -8.17 16.75
CA LEU A 35 13.76 -7.35 17.06
C LEU A 35 14.75 -8.22 17.83
N CYS A 36 16.00 -8.24 17.37
CA CYS A 36 17.08 -9.04 17.97
C CYS A 36 18.30 -8.15 18.24
N SER A 37 19.08 -8.48 19.28
CA SER A 37 20.41 -7.91 19.48
C SER A 37 21.45 -8.80 18.82
N LYS A 38 22.52 -8.20 18.28
CA LYS A 38 23.62 -8.94 17.62
C LYS A 38 24.34 -9.93 18.53
N GLU A 39 24.27 -9.73 19.85
CA GLU A 39 24.99 -10.53 20.84
C GLU A 39 24.15 -11.67 21.44
N VAL A 40 22.89 -11.82 21.02
CA VAL A 40 21.96 -12.76 21.62
C VAL A 40 21.33 -13.65 20.53
N GLU A 41 21.97 -14.77 20.24
CA GLU A 41 21.34 -15.91 19.54
C GLU A 41 20.66 -16.82 20.57
N PHE A 42 19.35 -17.03 20.46
CA PHE A 42 18.64 -17.99 21.31
C PHE A 42 18.30 -19.28 20.55
N LYS A 43 18.75 -20.41 21.12
CA LYS A 43 18.26 -21.77 20.81
C LYS A 43 16.99 -22.03 21.64
N GLU A 44 16.01 -22.72 21.07
CA GLU A 44 14.60 -22.84 21.50
C GLU A 44 14.29 -23.33 22.93
N THR A 45 15.25 -23.54 23.84
CA THR A 45 15.05 -24.41 25.01
C THR A 45 15.39 -23.87 26.41
N SER A 46 15.67 -22.58 26.64
CA SER A 46 15.94 -22.10 28.02
C SER A 46 14.90 -21.13 28.60
N LEU A 47 14.42 -21.49 29.80
CA LEU A 47 13.59 -20.66 30.68
C LEU A 47 14.34 -19.37 31.09
N LEU A 48 13.62 -18.23 31.04
CA LEU A 48 13.94 -16.91 31.62
C LEU A 48 15.44 -16.67 31.94
N GLN A 49 16.23 -16.38 30.90
CA GLN A 49 17.54 -15.76 31.07
C GLN A 49 17.43 -14.25 30.84
N ALA A 50 17.53 -13.48 31.91
CA ALA A 50 17.61 -12.04 31.81
C ALA A 50 19.02 -11.61 31.37
N THR A 51 19.21 -11.43 30.07
CA THR A 51 20.49 -10.97 29.51
C THR A 51 20.58 -9.45 29.55
N ILE A 52 21.71 -8.92 30.03
CA ILE A 52 22.04 -7.49 29.90
C ILE A 52 22.54 -7.26 28.47
N LEU A 53 21.88 -6.35 27.75
CA LEU A 53 22.30 -5.96 26.42
C LEU A 53 23.50 -5.01 26.51
N LYS A 54 24.59 -5.29 25.79
CA LYS A 54 25.73 -4.37 25.67
C LYS A 54 25.52 -3.39 24.51
N ASP A 55 24.91 -3.84 23.42
CA ASP A 55 24.51 -2.99 22.30
C ASP A 55 23.10 -2.40 22.54
N PRO A 56 22.94 -1.07 22.57
CA PRO A 56 21.63 -0.43 22.67
C PRO A 56 20.78 -0.56 21.40
N ILE A 57 21.32 -1.12 20.32
CA ILE A 57 20.60 -1.26 19.06
C ILE A 57 20.00 -2.65 18.90
N LEU A 58 18.68 -2.71 18.73
CA LEU A 58 17.97 -3.90 18.30
C LEU A 58 17.71 -3.84 16.80
N THR A 59 18.00 -4.92 16.07
CA THR A 59 17.81 -5.02 14.62
C THR A 59 16.72 -6.04 14.30
N CYS A 60 15.79 -5.69 13.42
CA CYS A 60 14.85 -6.65 12.84
C CYS A 60 15.55 -7.43 11.71
N PRO A 61 15.82 -8.75 11.84
CA PRO A 61 16.54 -9.50 10.81
C PRO A 61 15.80 -9.52 9.46
N SER A 62 14.47 -9.50 9.51
CA SER A 62 13.62 -9.59 8.32
C SER A 62 13.63 -8.31 7.47
N HIS A 63 13.88 -7.14 8.07
CA HIS A 63 13.69 -5.84 7.39
C HIS A 63 14.81 -4.83 7.68
N SER A 64 15.84 -5.22 8.44
CA SER A 64 17.01 -4.40 8.79
C SER A 64 16.71 -3.08 9.54
N TRP A 65 15.48 -2.88 10.03
CA TRP A 65 15.13 -1.76 10.90
C TRP A 65 15.88 -1.85 12.23
N LYS A 66 16.46 -0.73 12.66
CA LYS A 66 17.26 -0.62 13.87
C LYS A 66 16.57 0.31 14.87
N LEU A 67 16.26 -0.23 16.04
CA LEU A 67 15.68 0.49 17.18
C LEU A 67 16.77 0.81 18.19
N ASP A 68 16.94 2.09 18.52
CA ASP A 68 17.77 2.49 19.66
C ASP A 68 16.93 2.45 20.94
N ILE A 69 17.25 1.52 21.84
CA ILE A 69 16.47 1.34 23.08
C ILE A 69 16.73 2.44 24.11
N ARG A 70 17.75 3.29 23.93
CA ARG A 70 17.99 4.43 24.83
C ARG A 70 16.90 5.49 24.67
N THR A 71 16.43 5.67 23.44
CA THR A 71 15.42 6.67 23.07
C THR A 71 14.08 6.03 22.67
N LEU A 72 14.04 4.70 22.57
CA LEU A 72 12.94 3.93 21.96
C LEU A 72 12.58 4.44 20.57
N THR A 73 13.57 4.90 19.80
CA THR A 73 13.38 5.51 18.48
C THR A 73 14.12 4.69 17.44
N TYR A 74 13.43 4.33 16.36
CA TYR A 74 14.01 3.73 15.18
C TYR A 74 14.88 4.73 14.44
N GLN A 75 15.85 4.25 13.65
CA GLN A 75 16.73 5.13 12.86
C GLN A 75 15.98 6.07 11.90
N ASN A 76 14.75 5.75 11.51
CA ASN A 76 13.88 6.58 10.68
C ASN A 76 12.99 7.54 11.49
N GLY A 77 13.17 7.65 12.81
CA GLY A 77 12.45 8.59 13.67
C GLY A 77 11.17 8.05 14.32
N ILE A 78 10.67 6.88 13.91
CA ILE A 78 9.47 6.27 14.52
C ILE A 78 9.78 5.86 15.96
N LYS A 79 8.86 6.12 16.89
CA LYS A 79 9.01 5.74 18.30
C LYS A 79 8.25 4.45 18.62
N LYS A 80 8.92 3.51 19.30
CA LYS A 80 8.27 2.34 19.87
C LYS A 80 7.70 2.68 21.24
N ALA A 81 6.38 2.55 21.38
CA ALA A 81 5.71 2.88 22.64
C ALA A 81 6.00 1.81 23.72
N PRO A 82 6.33 2.22 24.96
CA PRO A 82 6.36 1.31 26.10
C PRO A 82 5.00 0.65 26.34
N LEU A 83 5.02 -0.59 26.83
CA LEU A 83 3.84 -1.27 27.34
C LEU A 83 3.39 -0.60 28.63
N SER A 84 2.12 -0.23 28.71
CA SER A 84 1.52 0.38 29.91
C SER A 84 0.87 -0.64 30.85
N ASN A 85 0.48 -1.81 30.33
CA ASN A 85 -0.37 -2.77 31.03
C ASN A 85 0.42 -4.07 31.33
N TYR A 86 1.25 -4.02 32.36
CA TYR A 86 1.97 -5.18 32.86
C TYR A 86 2.06 -5.17 34.38
N THR A 87 2.19 -6.36 34.96
CA THR A 87 2.46 -6.54 36.39
C THR A 87 3.65 -7.46 36.57
N ILE A 88 4.48 -7.17 37.56
CA ILE A 88 5.56 -8.07 37.98
C ILE A 88 5.26 -8.52 39.40
N LYS A 89 5.00 -9.82 39.57
CA LYS A 89 4.84 -10.44 40.89
C LYS A 89 5.74 -11.66 40.95
N ASN A 90 6.52 -11.81 42.02
CA ASN A 90 7.42 -12.95 42.23
C ASN A 90 8.35 -13.24 41.03
N ASN A 91 8.95 -12.21 40.44
CA ASN A 91 9.78 -12.29 39.22
C ASN A 91 9.05 -12.80 37.96
N ILE A 92 7.72 -12.90 37.99
CA ILE A 92 6.91 -13.24 36.82
C ILE A 92 6.37 -11.94 36.23
N LEU A 93 6.77 -11.66 35.00
CA LEU A 93 6.17 -10.62 34.17
C LEU A 93 4.85 -11.14 33.59
N SER A 94 3.74 -10.49 33.90
CA SER A 94 2.44 -10.71 33.27
C SER A 94 2.08 -9.48 32.46
N VAL A 95 1.91 -9.63 31.16
CA VAL A 95 1.54 -8.54 30.25
C VAL A 95 0.10 -8.75 29.80
N SER A 96 -0.77 -7.76 30.03
CA SER A 96 -2.14 -7.77 29.52
C SER A 96 -2.21 -6.92 28.24
N LYS A 97 -1.81 -7.53 27.12
CA LYS A 97 -1.98 -6.92 25.79
C LYS A 97 -3.34 -7.32 25.23
N ILE A 98 -4.10 -6.35 24.71
CA ILE A 98 -5.27 -6.67 23.88
C ILE A 98 -4.73 -7.42 22.67
N SER A 99 -5.00 -8.73 22.59
CA SER A 99 -4.48 -9.56 21.52
C SER A 99 -5.34 -9.51 20.25
N HIS A 100 -6.60 -9.12 20.37
CA HIS A 100 -7.58 -9.13 19.27
C HIS A 100 -8.52 -7.92 19.35
N LEU A 101 -8.93 -7.41 18.19
CA LEU A 101 -10.02 -6.45 18.09
C LEU A 101 -11.33 -7.13 18.50
N LYS A 102 -12.07 -6.53 19.42
CA LYS A 102 -13.40 -7.00 19.82
C LYS A 102 -14.43 -5.96 19.43
N ASN A 103 -15.49 -6.40 18.74
CA ASN A 103 -16.64 -5.57 18.47
C ASN A 103 -17.66 -5.70 19.62
N PRO A 104 -17.87 -4.63 20.43
CA PRO A 104 -18.79 -4.67 21.56
C PRO A 104 -20.27 -4.69 21.12
N PHE A 105 -20.56 -4.37 19.85
CA PHE A 105 -21.90 -4.34 19.29
C PHE A 105 -22.27 -5.64 18.56
N LYS A 106 -21.34 -6.60 18.46
CA LYS A 106 -21.57 -7.86 17.78
C LYS A 106 -22.57 -8.72 18.57
N GLY A 107 -23.69 -9.04 17.94
CA GLY A 107 -24.68 -9.98 18.45
C GLY A 107 -24.22 -11.44 18.36
N THR A 108 -25.08 -12.35 18.81
CA THR A 108 -24.77 -13.79 18.91
C THR A 108 -25.15 -14.59 17.67
N GLU A 109 -26.17 -14.16 16.92
CA GLU A 109 -26.71 -14.88 15.77
C GLU A 109 -26.32 -14.21 14.46
N LYS A 110 -25.79 -15.01 13.52
CA LYS A 110 -25.41 -14.54 12.19
C LYS A 110 -26.63 -14.50 11.27
N GLY A 111 -26.90 -13.34 10.68
CA GLY A 111 -28.00 -13.13 9.74
C GLY A 111 -27.56 -13.31 8.29
N GLU A 112 -27.91 -12.34 7.43
CA GLU A 112 -27.63 -12.41 5.99
C GLU A 112 -26.94 -11.16 5.46
N PHE A 113 -25.93 -11.34 4.60
CA PHE A 113 -25.37 -10.29 3.76
C PHE A 113 -24.91 -10.87 2.42
N SER A 114 -24.70 -10.00 1.43
CA SER A 114 -24.11 -10.41 0.16
C SER A 114 -22.85 -9.61 -0.18
N CYS A 115 -21.98 -10.23 -0.98
CA CYS A 115 -20.72 -9.68 -1.45
C CYS A 115 -20.53 -10.02 -2.94
N GLU A 116 -20.07 -9.05 -3.72
CA GLU A 116 -19.70 -9.20 -5.13
C GLU A 116 -18.30 -8.62 -5.33
N TYR A 117 -17.39 -9.40 -5.93
CA TYR A 117 -16.11 -8.88 -6.41
C TYR A 117 -16.35 -8.12 -7.71
N LEU A 118 -15.92 -6.86 -7.81
CA LEU A 118 -16.15 -6.04 -9.00
C LEU A 118 -14.91 -5.99 -9.90
N ASN A 119 -13.79 -5.55 -9.35
CA ASN A 119 -12.47 -5.58 -9.96
C ASN A 119 -11.40 -5.19 -8.92
N HIS A 120 -10.13 -5.58 -9.12
CA HIS A 120 -9.00 -5.21 -8.26
C HIS A 120 -9.31 -5.24 -6.74
N ALA A 121 -9.40 -4.08 -6.07
CA ALA A 121 -9.72 -3.92 -4.65
C ALA A 121 -11.20 -3.58 -4.38
N SER A 122 -12.02 -3.56 -5.44
CA SER A 122 -13.42 -3.17 -5.39
C SER A 122 -14.34 -4.35 -5.10
N LEU A 123 -14.95 -4.29 -3.92
CA LEU A 123 -15.99 -5.20 -3.47
C LEU A 123 -17.27 -4.41 -3.24
N PHE A 124 -18.41 -5.04 -3.53
CA PHE A 124 -19.73 -4.51 -3.24
C PHE A 124 -20.40 -5.37 -2.18
N PHE A 125 -20.86 -4.75 -1.09
CA PHE A 125 -21.58 -5.39 0.00
C PHE A 125 -23.00 -4.86 0.08
N GLU A 126 -23.95 -5.75 0.33
CA GLU A 126 -25.34 -5.41 0.64
C GLU A 126 -25.77 -6.14 1.90
N CYS A 127 -26.20 -5.39 2.91
CA CYS A 127 -26.66 -5.90 4.19
C CYS A 127 -27.81 -5.02 4.70
N ASN A 128 -28.92 -5.62 5.12
CA ASN A 128 -30.08 -4.87 5.63
C ASN A 128 -30.54 -3.70 4.71
N GLY A 129 -30.43 -3.88 3.39
CA GLY A 129 -30.75 -2.85 2.40
C GLY A 129 -29.69 -1.76 2.19
N VAL A 130 -28.66 -1.68 3.05
CA VAL A 130 -27.54 -0.74 2.92
C VAL A 130 -26.46 -1.33 2.02
N LYS A 131 -25.95 -0.50 1.11
CA LYS A 131 -24.98 -0.87 0.08
C LYS A 131 -23.66 -0.13 0.26
N ILE A 132 -22.56 -0.87 0.32
CA ILE A 132 -21.21 -0.33 0.49
C ILE A 132 -20.34 -0.82 -0.65
N ILE A 133 -19.64 0.09 -1.33
CA ILE A 133 -18.61 -0.25 -2.31
C ILE A 133 -17.24 0.20 -1.80
N THR A 134 -16.21 -0.62 -2.01
CA THR A 134 -14.83 -0.30 -1.63
C THR A 134 -14.00 0.06 -2.86
N ASP A 135 -13.04 0.96 -2.71
CA ASP A 135 -11.92 1.25 -3.63
C ASP A 135 -12.27 1.08 -5.12
N PRO A 136 -13.21 1.88 -5.67
CA PRO A 136 -13.76 1.65 -6.99
C PRO A 136 -12.80 2.14 -8.09
N TRP A 137 -11.94 1.24 -8.56
CA TRP A 137 -11.27 1.34 -9.86
C TRP A 137 -11.95 0.41 -10.87
N LEU A 138 -12.84 0.97 -11.69
CA LEU A 138 -13.69 0.19 -12.60
C LEU A 138 -13.44 0.47 -14.09
N ILE A 139 -12.89 1.64 -14.42
CA ILE A 139 -12.54 2.07 -15.77
C ILE A 139 -11.23 2.85 -15.76
N GLY A 140 -10.59 2.92 -16.91
CA GLY A 140 -9.38 3.69 -17.13
C GLY A 140 -8.12 3.04 -16.56
N PRO A 141 -6.93 3.55 -16.94
CA PRO A 141 -5.69 3.10 -16.36
C PRO A 141 -5.39 3.76 -15.02
N CYS A 142 -4.41 3.21 -14.32
CA CYS A 142 -3.76 3.81 -13.15
C CYS A 142 -2.28 4.12 -13.41
N PHE A 143 -1.69 4.95 -12.55
CA PHE A 143 -0.28 5.35 -12.60
C PHE A 143 0.15 5.80 -14.01
N LEU A 144 -0.58 6.78 -14.55
CA LEU A 144 -0.30 7.40 -15.86
C LEU A 144 -0.24 6.43 -17.04
N GLY A 145 -1.09 5.40 -17.04
CA GLY A 145 -1.11 4.39 -18.10
C GLY A 145 -0.16 3.20 -17.87
N GLY A 146 0.46 3.11 -16.69
CA GLY A 146 1.31 1.98 -16.33
C GLY A 146 0.51 0.72 -15.98
N TRP A 147 -0.71 0.89 -15.44
CA TRP A 147 -1.55 -0.20 -14.95
C TRP A 147 -2.90 -0.24 -15.65
N TRP A 148 -3.31 -1.44 -16.01
CA TRP A 148 -4.58 -1.75 -16.66
C TRP A 148 -5.29 -2.88 -15.91
N HIS A 149 -6.62 -2.95 -16.00
CA HIS A 149 -7.32 -4.09 -15.42
C HIS A 149 -6.88 -5.39 -16.08
N LYS A 150 -6.64 -6.43 -15.26
CA LYS A 150 -6.35 -7.77 -15.78
C LYS A 150 -7.55 -8.36 -16.53
N GLU A 151 -8.75 -8.05 -16.05
CA GLU A 151 -10.03 -8.43 -16.65
C GLU A 151 -10.92 -7.19 -16.68
N PRO A 152 -11.72 -6.96 -17.74
CA PRO A 152 -12.58 -5.78 -17.81
C PRO A 152 -13.66 -5.83 -16.73
N SER A 153 -14.05 -4.65 -16.22
CA SER A 153 -15.16 -4.53 -15.29
C SER A 153 -16.50 -4.82 -15.97
N THR A 154 -17.49 -5.25 -15.19
CA THR A 154 -18.85 -5.48 -15.70
C THR A 154 -19.67 -4.19 -15.71
N LYS A 155 -20.67 -4.10 -16.59
CA LYS A 155 -21.64 -2.98 -16.55
C LYS A 155 -22.42 -2.94 -15.24
N GLU A 156 -22.60 -4.08 -14.57
CA GLU A 156 -23.22 -4.14 -13.25
C GLU A 156 -22.35 -3.46 -12.18
N ALA A 157 -21.02 -3.52 -12.28
CA ALA A 157 -20.14 -2.80 -11.37
C ALA A 157 -20.40 -1.28 -11.37
N ILE A 158 -20.71 -0.69 -12.54
CA ILE A 158 -21.09 0.73 -12.63
C ILE A 158 -22.47 1.00 -12.00
N LYS A 159 -23.41 0.06 -12.10
CA LYS A 159 -24.71 0.19 -11.42
C LYS A 159 -24.55 0.10 -9.91
N HIS A 160 -23.71 -0.81 -9.43
CA HIS A 160 -23.33 -0.93 -8.02
C HIS A 160 -22.68 0.36 -7.52
N LEU A 161 -21.72 0.93 -8.24
CA LEU A 161 -21.10 2.22 -7.93
C LEU A 161 -22.14 3.33 -7.77
N LYS A 162 -23.08 3.45 -8.72
CA LYS A 162 -24.11 4.50 -8.68
C LYS A 162 -25.14 4.29 -7.55
N SER A 163 -25.47 3.04 -7.25
CA SER A 163 -26.51 2.68 -6.26
C SER A 163 -26.00 2.47 -4.83
N ALA A 164 -24.69 2.45 -4.61
CA ALA A 164 -24.11 2.32 -3.26
C ALA A 164 -24.53 3.48 -2.36
N ASP A 165 -24.82 3.22 -1.08
CA ASP A 165 -25.11 4.26 -0.09
C ASP A 165 -23.83 4.90 0.44
N PHE A 166 -22.76 4.10 0.56
CA PHE A 166 -21.44 4.54 0.99
C PHE A 166 -20.35 4.06 0.04
N ILE A 167 -19.36 4.91 -0.20
CA ILE A 167 -18.11 4.55 -0.87
C ILE A 167 -16.97 4.59 0.15
N TYR A 168 -16.28 3.48 0.34
CA TYR A 168 -15.05 3.44 1.12
C TYR A 168 -13.84 3.64 0.23
N ILE A 169 -12.91 4.51 0.65
CA ILE A 169 -11.61 4.70 0.01
C ILE A 169 -10.51 4.46 1.04
N SER A 170 -9.65 3.47 0.79
CA SER A 170 -8.61 3.04 1.71
C SER A 170 -7.40 3.96 1.77
N HIS A 171 -6.99 4.53 0.63
CA HIS A 171 -5.84 5.44 0.49
C HIS A 171 -5.90 6.19 -0.85
N ASN A 172 -4.91 7.04 -1.12
CA ASN A 172 -4.93 8.02 -2.21
C ASN A 172 -4.32 7.52 -3.54
N HIS A 173 -3.88 6.26 -3.63
CA HIS A 173 -3.37 5.72 -4.89
C HIS A 173 -4.49 5.54 -5.92
N PRO A 174 -4.20 5.73 -7.23
CA PRO A 174 -5.21 5.81 -8.28
C PRO A 174 -5.99 4.52 -8.54
N ASP A 175 -5.47 3.35 -8.15
CA ASP A 175 -6.12 2.04 -8.20
C ASP A 175 -7.12 1.79 -7.06
N HIS A 176 -7.20 2.72 -6.09
CA HIS A 176 -8.19 2.75 -5.02
C HIS A 176 -9.06 4.01 -5.08
N LEU A 177 -8.46 5.16 -5.44
CA LEU A 177 -9.09 6.46 -5.64
C LEU A 177 -8.96 6.86 -7.12
N ASN A 178 -9.72 6.17 -7.97
CA ASN A 178 -9.64 6.38 -9.41
C ASN A 178 -10.51 7.55 -9.88
N ALA A 179 -9.89 8.65 -10.34
CA ALA A 179 -10.61 9.85 -10.74
C ALA A 179 -11.60 9.63 -11.91
N GLN A 180 -11.25 8.79 -12.90
CA GLN A 180 -12.16 8.46 -14.02
C GLN A 180 -13.41 7.71 -13.54
N THR A 181 -13.24 6.71 -12.69
CA THR A 181 -14.36 5.96 -12.10
C THR A 181 -15.21 6.87 -11.22
N LEU A 182 -14.58 7.70 -10.38
CA LEU A 182 -15.28 8.64 -9.50
C LEU A 182 -15.97 9.78 -10.25
N ALA A 183 -15.58 10.09 -11.50
CA ALA A 183 -16.32 11.05 -12.33
C ALA A 183 -17.77 10.59 -12.61
N LEU A 184 -18.06 9.28 -12.50
CA LEU A 184 -19.40 8.70 -12.66
C LEU A 184 -20.26 8.79 -11.38
N VAL A 185 -19.69 9.24 -10.26
CA VAL A 185 -20.34 9.28 -8.95
C VAL A 185 -21.02 10.64 -8.69
N PRO A 186 -22.27 10.67 -8.21
CA PRO A 186 -22.93 11.90 -7.76
C PRO A 186 -22.13 12.64 -6.68
N LYS A 187 -22.05 13.97 -6.74
CA LYS A 187 -21.17 14.78 -5.86
C LYS A 187 -21.59 14.82 -4.38
N ASP A 188 -22.83 14.44 -4.09
CA ASP A 188 -23.42 14.33 -2.76
C ASP A 188 -23.26 12.94 -2.12
N LYS A 189 -22.70 11.97 -2.86
CA LYS A 189 -22.48 10.60 -2.37
C LYS A 189 -21.65 10.59 -1.07
N PRO A 190 -22.08 9.89 -0.01
CA PRO A 190 -21.31 9.72 1.21
C PRO A 190 -20.04 8.88 1.02
N PHE A 191 -18.91 9.40 1.46
CA PHE A 191 -17.63 8.67 1.52
C PHE A 191 -17.26 8.32 2.96
N ILE A 192 -16.71 7.13 3.17
CA ILE A 192 -16.07 6.71 4.42
C ILE A 192 -14.58 6.61 4.15
N ILE A 193 -13.77 7.35 4.90
CA ILE A 193 -12.32 7.43 4.67
C ILE A 193 -11.53 7.34 5.98
N PRO A 194 -10.27 6.87 5.94
CA PRO A 194 -9.34 6.99 7.06
C PRO A 194 -9.06 8.45 7.42
N ASN A 195 -9.04 8.76 8.71
CA ASN A 195 -8.59 10.05 9.23
C ASN A 195 -7.06 10.11 9.32
N PHE A 196 -6.35 10.05 8.17
CA PHE A 196 -4.90 10.24 8.13
C PHE A 196 -4.49 11.67 8.56
N GLU A 197 -3.33 11.80 9.19
CA GLU A 197 -2.78 13.10 9.59
C GLU A 197 -2.50 14.01 8.38
N SER A 198 -2.04 13.41 7.27
CA SER A 198 -1.78 14.09 6.00
C SER A 198 -3.04 14.64 5.30
N LYS A 199 -4.22 14.12 5.66
CA LYS A 199 -5.49 14.35 4.96
C LYS A 199 -5.45 13.98 3.47
N SER A 200 -4.55 13.09 3.06
CA SER A 200 -4.31 12.72 1.66
C SER A 200 -5.60 12.34 0.90
N VAL A 201 -6.36 11.38 1.43
CA VAL A 201 -7.64 10.94 0.82
C VAL A 201 -8.70 12.06 0.83
N GLU A 202 -8.83 12.78 1.95
CA GLU A 202 -9.81 13.86 2.09
C GLU A 202 -9.56 14.97 1.07
N ASN A 203 -8.31 15.41 0.96
CA ASN A 203 -7.91 16.46 0.03
C ASN A 203 -8.14 16.03 -1.43
N SER A 204 -7.82 14.79 -1.80
CA SER A 204 -8.08 14.25 -3.14
C SER A 204 -9.58 14.24 -3.47
N LEU A 205 -10.44 13.78 -2.55
CA LEU A 205 -11.89 13.74 -2.76
C LEU A 205 -12.52 15.13 -2.83
N ARG A 206 -12.12 16.05 -1.93
CA ARG A 206 -12.51 17.47 -2.00
C ARG A 206 -12.07 18.09 -3.31
N GLY A 207 -10.86 17.72 -3.74
CA GLY A 207 -10.33 17.99 -5.05
C GLY A 207 -11.38 17.67 -6.10
N LEU A 208 -11.76 16.40 -6.23
CA LEU A 208 -12.77 15.91 -7.18
C LEU A 208 -14.20 16.47 -7.00
N GLY A 209 -14.42 17.38 -6.04
CA GLY A 209 -15.68 18.08 -5.82
C GLY A 209 -16.65 17.37 -4.88
N PHE A 210 -16.20 16.34 -4.16
CA PHE A 210 -17.01 15.66 -3.14
C PHE A 210 -16.91 16.39 -1.81
N ASN A 211 -18.05 16.61 -1.16
CA ASN A 211 -18.10 17.32 0.12
C ASN A 211 -18.66 16.46 1.27
N ASN A 212 -19.37 15.37 0.94
CA ASN A 212 -19.97 14.46 1.92
C ASN A 212 -18.96 13.38 2.32
N ILE A 213 -17.99 13.75 3.16
CA ILE A 213 -16.84 12.91 3.53
C ILE A 213 -16.87 12.66 5.04
N HIS A 214 -16.89 11.38 5.43
CA HIS A 214 -16.83 10.92 6.81
C HIS A 214 -15.46 10.33 7.11
N ALA A 215 -14.55 11.18 7.60
CA ALA A 215 -13.24 10.73 8.08
C ALA A 215 -13.36 10.05 9.45
N LEU A 216 -13.00 8.77 9.53
CA LEU A 216 -13.12 7.98 10.76
C LEU A 216 -11.75 7.75 11.42
N ASP A 217 -11.73 7.89 12.74
CA ASP A 217 -10.55 7.58 13.54
C ASP A 217 -10.26 6.08 13.55
N PHE A 218 -8.98 5.73 13.55
CA PHE A 218 -8.55 4.34 13.54
C PHE A 218 -9.01 3.58 14.78
N LYS A 219 -9.31 2.29 14.61
CA LYS A 219 -9.76 1.34 15.65
C LYS A 219 -11.13 1.65 16.27
N LYS A 220 -11.74 2.80 15.97
CA LYS A 220 -13.07 3.15 16.46
C LYS A 220 -14.13 2.41 15.67
N ILE A 221 -14.89 1.56 16.37
CA ILE A 221 -16.04 0.86 15.79
C ILE A 221 -17.25 1.78 15.87
N ILE A 222 -17.85 2.08 14.72
CA ILE A 222 -19.07 2.89 14.60
C ILE A 222 -20.18 2.07 13.95
N SER A 223 -21.44 2.37 14.27
CA SER A 223 -22.61 1.79 13.60
C SER A 223 -23.05 2.69 12.44
N LEU A 224 -23.13 2.14 11.23
CA LEU A 224 -23.81 2.80 10.10
C LEU A 224 -25.31 2.52 10.09
N ASP A 225 -25.67 1.33 10.56
CA ASP A 225 -27.05 0.86 10.69
C ASP A 225 -27.16 -0.05 11.92
N SER A 226 -28.39 -0.36 12.33
CA SER A 226 -28.70 -1.36 13.37
C SER A 226 -27.95 -2.69 13.21
N LYS A 227 -27.67 -3.11 11.96
CA LYS A 227 -27.00 -4.38 11.63
C LYS A 227 -25.59 -4.20 11.06
N ILE A 228 -25.09 -2.98 10.92
CA ILE A 228 -23.82 -2.71 10.25
C ILE A 228 -22.91 -1.88 11.15
N GLN A 229 -21.75 -2.44 11.45
CA GLN A 229 -20.66 -1.69 12.09
C GLN A 229 -19.41 -1.69 11.22
N VAL A 230 -18.63 -0.62 11.32
CA VAL A 230 -17.39 -0.42 10.56
C VAL A 230 -16.30 0.07 11.49
N SER A 231 -15.07 -0.29 11.18
CA SER A 231 -13.87 0.32 11.75
C SER A 231 -12.77 0.38 10.70
N ILE A 232 -12.01 1.46 10.71
CA ILE A 232 -10.84 1.63 9.85
C ILE A 232 -9.60 1.25 10.63
N LEU A 233 -8.76 0.44 10.01
CA LEU A 233 -7.56 -0.13 10.60
C LEU A 233 -6.34 0.40 9.85
N LYS A 234 -5.43 1.09 10.53
CA LYS A 234 -4.24 1.66 9.90
C LYS A 234 -3.24 0.56 9.53
N SER A 235 -2.52 0.72 8.43
CA SER A 235 -1.26 0.02 8.20
C SER A 235 -0.30 0.22 9.39
N GLY A 236 0.51 -0.79 9.67
CA GLY A 236 1.51 -0.76 10.73
C GLY A 236 2.75 0.05 10.37
N ASP A 237 2.98 0.30 9.07
CA ASP A 237 4.07 1.13 8.58
C ASP A 237 3.69 2.62 8.53
N PHE A 238 4.59 3.43 7.93
CA PHE A 238 4.43 4.88 7.84
C PHE A 238 3.49 5.33 6.71
N ARG A 239 2.96 4.40 5.92
CA ARG A 239 2.12 4.73 4.77
C ARG A 239 0.73 5.16 5.22
N ASP A 240 0.12 5.98 4.38
CA ASP A 240 -1.29 6.31 4.49
C ASP A 240 -2.15 5.20 3.87
N ASP A 241 -1.94 3.96 4.31
CA ASP A 241 -2.71 2.80 3.88
C ASP A 241 -3.65 2.36 5.01
N SER A 242 -4.84 1.88 4.65
CA SER A 242 -5.79 1.37 5.64
C SER A 242 -6.60 0.17 5.15
N GLY A 243 -6.88 -0.74 6.08
CA GLY A 243 -7.84 -1.82 5.90
C GLY A 243 -9.20 -1.47 6.50
N LEU A 244 -10.22 -2.23 6.08
CA LEU A 244 -11.59 -2.06 6.51
C LEU A 244 -12.06 -3.28 7.29
N TYR A 245 -12.53 -3.05 8.51
CA TYR A 245 -13.31 -4.01 9.27
C TYR A 245 -14.81 -3.72 9.08
N LEU A 246 -15.57 -4.74 8.72
CA LEU A 246 -17.02 -4.70 8.63
C LEU A 246 -17.63 -5.77 9.55
N CYS A 247 -18.70 -5.42 10.23
CA CYS A 247 -19.60 -6.37 10.87
C CYS A 247 -20.97 -6.23 10.20
N LEU A 248 -21.36 -7.23 9.40
CA LEU A 248 -22.56 -7.24 8.57
C LEU A 248 -23.52 -8.31 9.10
N ASP A 249 -24.57 -7.89 9.81
CA ASP A 249 -25.52 -8.79 10.48
C ASP A 249 -24.81 -9.89 11.31
N ASN A 250 -23.88 -9.44 12.16
CA ASN A 250 -22.99 -10.25 13.02
C ASN A 250 -21.95 -11.12 12.29
N HIS A 251 -21.80 -10.96 10.97
CA HIS A 251 -20.66 -11.49 10.23
C HIS A 251 -19.51 -10.49 10.22
N GLU A 252 -18.38 -10.88 10.81
CA GLU A 252 -17.15 -10.08 10.71
C GLU A 252 -16.43 -10.38 9.40
N VAL A 253 -16.07 -9.30 8.68
CA VAL A 253 -15.34 -9.30 7.43
C VAL A 253 -14.15 -8.36 7.59
N LEU A 254 -12.97 -8.79 7.14
CA LEU A 254 -11.76 -7.98 7.17
C LEU A 254 -11.17 -7.87 5.77
N LEU A 255 -10.96 -6.64 5.33
CA LEU A 255 -10.29 -6.28 4.08
C LEU A 255 -8.95 -5.64 4.43
N SER A 256 -7.83 -6.27 4.09
CA SER A 256 -6.51 -5.69 4.40
C SER A 256 -6.06 -4.63 3.41
N VAL A 257 -6.60 -4.68 2.18
CA VAL A 257 -6.10 -3.88 1.05
C VAL A 257 -4.58 -4.06 0.96
N ASP A 258 -3.84 -2.96 0.86
CA ASP A 258 -2.39 -2.89 0.65
C ASP A 258 -1.63 -2.68 1.96
N SER A 259 -2.34 -2.71 3.09
CA SER A 259 -1.76 -2.43 4.40
C SER A 259 -0.74 -3.49 4.82
N ASN A 260 0.47 -3.05 5.13
CA ASN A 260 1.46 -3.88 5.80
C ASN A 260 1.15 -3.96 7.29
N PHE A 261 1.26 -5.14 7.90
CA PHE A 261 1.11 -5.32 9.36
C PHE A 261 -0.14 -4.63 9.93
N LEU A 262 -1.28 -4.80 9.23
CA LEU A 262 -2.54 -4.14 9.53
C LEU A 262 -2.88 -4.15 11.03
N ASN A 263 -3.10 -2.96 11.58
CA ASN A 263 -3.41 -2.72 12.99
C ASN A 263 -2.48 -3.44 13.98
N HIS A 264 -1.22 -3.66 13.61
CA HIS A 264 -0.23 -4.39 14.39
C HIS A 264 -0.71 -5.81 14.78
N TYR A 265 -1.49 -6.44 13.91
CA TYR A 265 -2.19 -7.72 14.14
C TYR A 265 -3.16 -7.75 15.32
N VAL A 266 -3.55 -6.60 15.88
CA VAL A 266 -4.70 -6.51 16.80
C VAL A 266 -5.98 -6.55 15.96
N LEU A 267 -6.29 -7.74 15.45
CA LEU A 267 -7.36 -8.00 14.48
C LEU A 267 -8.47 -8.84 15.10
N PRO A 268 -9.69 -8.84 14.53
CA PRO A 268 -10.73 -9.77 14.95
C PRO A 268 -10.31 -11.22 14.69
N LYS A 269 -10.93 -12.14 15.42
CA LYS A 269 -10.64 -13.58 15.35
C LYS A 269 -11.94 -14.34 15.08
N ASP A 270 -11.84 -15.50 14.44
CA ASP A 270 -12.99 -16.35 14.07
C ASP A 270 -13.96 -15.61 13.13
N ILE A 271 -13.40 -14.88 12.17
CA ILE A 271 -14.16 -14.03 11.25
C ILE A 271 -14.83 -14.83 10.14
N THR A 272 -15.85 -14.26 9.52
CA THR A 272 -16.53 -14.89 8.37
C THR A 272 -15.63 -14.86 7.14
N MET A 273 -15.12 -13.69 6.75
CA MET A 273 -14.37 -13.54 5.51
C MET A 273 -13.13 -12.67 5.71
N LEU A 274 -12.00 -13.13 5.18
CA LEU A 274 -10.78 -12.34 5.02
C LEU A 274 -10.56 -12.09 3.53
N ALA A 275 -10.27 -10.84 3.15
CA ALA A 275 -9.73 -10.51 1.84
C ALA A 275 -8.43 -9.71 1.97
N THR A 276 -7.40 -10.09 1.22
CA THR A 276 -6.08 -9.45 1.28
C THR A 276 -5.49 -9.20 -0.08
N SER A 277 -4.67 -8.15 -0.21
CA SER A 277 -3.69 -8.08 -1.29
C SER A 277 -2.88 -9.39 -1.31
N PHE A 278 -2.65 -9.90 -2.51
CA PHE A 278 -2.08 -11.24 -2.69
C PHE A 278 -1.01 -11.29 -3.78
N ALA A 279 -0.96 -10.28 -4.65
CA ALA A 279 -0.03 -10.19 -5.77
C ALA A 279 1.06 -9.17 -5.46
N SER A 280 2.33 -9.56 -5.63
CA SER A 280 3.43 -8.61 -5.64
C SER A 280 3.48 -7.88 -6.98
N GLY A 281 4.47 -6.99 -7.14
CA GLY A 281 4.76 -6.35 -8.42
C GLY A 281 4.21 -4.94 -8.54
N SER A 282 3.58 -4.42 -7.48
CA SER A 282 3.13 -3.03 -7.36
C SER A 282 4.28 -2.05 -7.07
N SER A 283 5.42 -2.22 -7.74
CA SER A 283 6.62 -1.40 -7.54
C SER A 283 7.53 -1.47 -8.76
N GLY A 284 8.16 -0.36 -9.12
CA GLY A 284 9.23 -0.35 -10.11
C GLY A 284 10.46 -1.16 -9.70
N PHE A 285 10.65 -1.44 -8.40
CA PHE A 285 11.77 -2.25 -7.93
C PHE A 285 11.47 -3.76 -8.04
N PRO A 286 12.37 -4.58 -8.61
CA PRO A 286 13.71 -4.24 -9.11
C PRO A 286 13.76 -3.95 -10.62
N LEU A 287 12.67 -4.11 -11.36
CA LEU A 287 12.66 -4.15 -12.82
C LEU A 287 13.09 -2.84 -13.49
N CYS A 288 12.76 -1.70 -12.89
CA CYS A 288 13.13 -0.36 -13.33
C CYS A 288 14.52 0.07 -12.88
N PHE A 289 15.29 -0.78 -12.19
CA PHE A 289 16.61 -0.43 -11.66
C PHE A 289 17.72 -1.03 -12.51
N ASP A 290 18.51 -0.19 -13.16
CA ASP A 290 19.63 -0.57 -14.02
C ASP A 290 20.88 -1.00 -13.22
N ASN A 291 20.81 -0.88 -11.89
CA ASN A 291 21.80 -1.40 -10.96
C ASN A 291 21.89 -2.93 -10.92
N TYR A 292 20.88 -3.64 -11.44
CA TYR A 292 20.75 -5.09 -11.33
C TYR A 292 20.70 -5.76 -12.70
N SER A 293 21.38 -6.89 -12.82
CA SER A 293 21.20 -7.81 -13.94
C SER A 293 19.78 -8.40 -13.95
N LEU A 294 19.36 -8.96 -15.09
CA LEU A 294 18.04 -9.61 -15.21
C LEU A 294 17.88 -10.78 -14.21
N GLU A 295 18.93 -11.58 -14.01
CA GLU A 295 18.92 -12.70 -13.07
C GLU A 295 18.68 -12.21 -11.62
N GLU A 296 19.36 -11.14 -11.21
CA GLU A 296 19.15 -10.53 -9.88
C GLU A 296 17.74 -9.97 -9.73
N LYS A 297 17.22 -9.31 -10.77
CA LYS A 297 15.84 -8.79 -10.79
C LYS A 297 14.82 -9.92 -10.58
N GLN A 298 14.99 -11.05 -11.28
CA GLN A 298 14.10 -12.21 -11.14
C GLN A 298 14.20 -12.84 -9.75
N LYS A 299 15.41 -12.97 -9.20
CA LYS A 299 15.64 -13.51 -7.86
C LYS A 299 14.97 -12.66 -6.78
N ILE A 300 15.15 -11.34 -6.83
CA ILE A 300 14.51 -10.40 -5.91
C ILE A 300 12.99 -10.50 -6.04
N SER A 301 12.45 -10.47 -7.25
CA SER A 301 11.00 -10.57 -7.49
C SER A 301 10.40 -11.87 -6.94
N ALA A 302 11.12 -12.99 -7.08
CA ALA A 302 10.72 -14.28 -6.51
C ALA A 302 10.69 -14.26 -4.97
N GLN A 303 11.65 -13.59 -4.33
CA GLN A 303 11.66 -13.42 -2.89
C GLN A 303 10.49 -12.56 -2.41
N THR A 304 10.18 -11.45 -3.09
CA THR A 304 9.05 -10.58 -2.76
C THR A 304 7.71 -11.32 -2.86
N ARG A 305 7.50 -12.14 -3.90
CA ARG A 305 6.32 -13.02 -4.01
C ARG A 305 6.16 -13.93 -2.80
N MET A 306 7.26 -14.58 -2.38
CA MET A 306 7.23 -15.47 -1.23
C MET A 306 6.94 -14.72 0.08
N GLN A 307 7.50 -13.52 0.26
CA GLN A 307 7.23 -12.67 1.41
C GLN A 307 5.75 -12.28 1.50
N LEU A 308 5.13 -11.91 0.39
CA LEU A 308 3.70 -11.60 0.36
C LEU A 308 2.85 -12.83 0.70
N LYS A 309 3.19 -14.00 0.16
CA LYS A 309 2.50 -15.26 0.51
C LYS A 309 2.58 -15.56 2.02
N ASN A 310 3.73 -15.30 2.64
CA ASN A 310 3.91 -15.45 4.08
C ASN A 310 3.09 -14.41 4.88
N HIS A 311 2.95 -13.18 4.36
CA HIS A 311 2.10 -12.17 4.97
C HIS A 311 0.62 -12.60 4.98
N VAL A 312 0.11 -13.10 3.86
CA VAL A 312 -1.26 -13.65 3.77
C VAL A 312 -1.45 -14.82 4.74
N ALA A 313 -0.48 -15.75 4.80
CA ALA A 313 -0.52 -16.87 5.74
C ALA A 313 -0.58 -16.38 7.20
N LYS A 314 0.13 -15.29 7.52
CA LYS A 314 0.08 -14.68 8.84
C LYS A 314 -1.29 -14.08 9.15
N MET A 315 -1.90 -13.39 8.19
CA MET A 315 -3.25 -12.83 8.34
C MET A 315 -4.29 -13.94 8.58
N MET A 316 -4.21 -15.05 7.83
CA MET A 316 -5.05 -16.24 8.05
C MET A 316 -4.87 -16.81 9.46
N GLN A 317 -3.62 -16.93 9.94
CA GLN A 317 -3.33 -17.44 11.28
C GLN A 317 -3.91 -16.55 12.39
N VAL A 318 -3.79 -15.22 12.25
CA VAL A 318 -4.23 -14.26 13.27
C VAL A 318 -5.75 -14.15 13.32
N THR A 319 -6.41 -14.17 12.17
CA THR A 319 -7.85 -13.90 12.06
C THR A 319 -8.71 -15.17 12.04
N MET A 320 -8.12 -16.32 11.68
CA MET A 320 -8.78 -17.62 11.55
C MET A 320 -10.12 -17.53 10.79
N PRO A 321 -10.09 -17.06 9.52
CA PRO A 321 -11.31 -16.78 8.79
C PRO A 321 -11.97 -18.08 8.32
N LYS A 322 -13.30 -18.09 8.20
CA LYS A 322 -14.01 -19.21 7.58
C LYS A 322 -13.79 -19.24 6.06
N PHE A 323 -13.79 -18.07 5.44
CA PHE A 323 -13.60 -17.90 4.00
C PHE A 323 -12.46 -16.93 3.69
N TYR A 324 -11.71 -17.22 2.63
CA TYR A 324 -10.64 -16.33 2.14
C TYR A 324 -10.82 -16.00 0.66
N MET A 325 -10.69 -14.72 0.32
CA MET A 325 -10.65 -14.22 -1.06
C MET A 325 -9.37 -13.42 -1.29
N PRO A 326 -8.46 -13.83 -2.19
CA PRO A 326 -7.39 -12.95 -2.65
C PRO A 326 -7.97 -11.80 -3.48
N TYR A 327 -7.73 -10.54 -3.13
CA TYR A 327 -8.20 -9.36 -3.89
C TYR A 327 -7.11 -8.29 -3.94
N ALA A 328 -7.32 -7.12 -4.55
CA ALA A 328 -6.32 -6.03 -4.57
C ALA A 328 -4.94 -6.48 -5.09
N GLY A 329 -4.94 -7.03 -6.30
CA GLY A 329 -3.72 -7.51 -6.96
C GLY A 329 -3.86 -7.79 -8.45
N MET A 330 -5.05 -7.58 -9.02
CA MET A 330 -5.35 -7.86 -10.42
C MET A 330 -5.14 -6.62 -11.27
N PHE A 331 -3.92 -6.46 -11.77
CA PHE A 331 -3.60 -5.49 -12.83
C PHE A 331 -2.63 -6.12 -13.84
N SER A 332 -2.46 -5.46 -14.97
CA SER A 332 -1.55 -5.85 -16.04
C SER A 332 -0.89 -4.64 -16.69
N GLU A 333 0.33 -4.82 -17.18
CA GLU A 333 1.10 -3.84 -17.93
C GLU A 333 0.82 -3.98 -19.45
N GLU A 334 -0.42 -3.70 -19.86
CA GLU A 334 -0.92 -4.01 -21.22
C GLU A 334 -0.32 -3.18 -22.35
N ALA A 335 0.19 -1.99 -22.09
CA ALA A 335 0.74 -1.13 -23.13
C ALA A 335 1.95 -1.78 -23.83
N LYS A 336 2.03 -1.65 -25.16
CA LYS A 336 3.15 -2.24 -25.95
C LYS A 336 4.54 -1.82 -25.46
N ARG A 337 4.65 -0.57 -25.00
CA ARG A 337 5.88 0.01 -24.45
C ARG A 337 6.34 -0.60 -23.12
N ASP A 338 5.46 -1.36 -22.45
CA ASP A 338 5.71 -1.99 -21.15
C ASP A 338 5.90 -3.52 -21.27
N SER A 339 6.11 -4.04 -22.49
CA SER A 339 6.30 -5.47 -22.78
C SER A 339 7.37 -6.14 -21.89
N PHE A 340 8.51 -5.48 -21.66
CA PHE A 340 9.53 -5.96 -20.72
C PHE A 340 8.98 -6.15 -19.30
N ILE A 341 8.20 -5.19 -18.81
CA ILE A 341 7.62 -5.28 -17.46
C ILE A 341 6.58 -6.39 -17.42
N LYS A 342 5.70 -6.47 -18.42
CA LYS A 342 4.68 -7.53 -18.53
C LYS A 342 5.31 -8.94 -18.52
N GLU A 343 6.45 -9.11 -19.19
CA GLU A 343 7.17 -10.38 -19.25
C GLU A 343 7.81 -10.76 -17.89
N TYR A 344 8.46 -9.79 -17.22
CA TYR A 344 9.31 -10.08 -16.06
C TYR A 344 8.67 -9.78 -14.70
N ASN A 345 7.57 -9.00 -14.64
CA ASN A 345 6.82 -8.72 -13.42
C ASN A 345 5.88 -9.87 -13.08
N VAL A 346 6.45 -11.06 -12.86
CA VAL A 346 5.72 -12.27 -12.50
C VAL A 346 5.11 -12.10 -11.11
N LYS A 347 3.77 -12.17 -11.06
CA LYS A 347 2.95 -11.99 -9.85
C LYS A 347 2.37 -13.33 -9.38
N ASN A 348 1.96 -13.39 -8.12
CA ASN A 348 1.15 -14.51 -7.65
C ASN A 348 -0.24 -14.48 -8.29
N ALA A 349 -0.81 -15.64 -8.57
CA ALA A 349 -2.19 -15.79 -9.01
C ALA A 349 -3.13 -16.04 -7.83
N PRO A 350 -4.44 -15.70 -7.92
CA PRO A 350 -5.42 -16.05 -6.89
C PRO A 350 -5.34 -17.51 -6.45
N LYS A 351 -5.30 -18.43 -7.42
CA LYS A 351 -5.23 -19.89 -7.20
C LYS A 351 -3.99 -20.36 -6.45
N ASP A 352 -2.90 -19.58 -6.42
CA ASP A 352 -1.69 -19.96 -5.66
C ASP A 352 -1.95 -20.10 -4.15
N TYR A 353 -3.06 -19.54 -3.68
CA TYR A 353 -3.49 -19.51 -2.29
C TYR A 353 -4.49 -20.62 -1.92
N GLU A 354 -5.02 -21.36 -2.89
CA GLU A 354 -5.99 -22.45 -2.63
C GLU A 354 -5.38 -23.52 -1.70
N SER A 355 -4.18 -24.02 -2.04
CA SER A 355 -3.45 -24.98 -1.20
C SER A 355 -3.08 -24.42 0.18
N LEU A 356 -2.92 -23.10 0.32
CA LEU A 356 -2.69 -22.47 1.63
C LEU A 356 -3.98 -22.47 2.45
N CYS A 357 -5.12 -22.22 1.83
CA CYS A 357 -6.43 -22.28 2.48
C CYS A 357 -6.74 -23.70 2.96
N GLU A 358 -6.52 -24.71 2.12
CA GLU A 358 -6.70 -26.14 2.47
C GLU A 358 -5.89 -26.53 3.70
N LYS A 359 -4.61 -26.17 3.75
CA LYS A 359 -3.72 -26.44 4.90
C LYS A 359 -4.20 -25.82 6.21
N ASN A 360 -4.96 -24.73 6.14
CA ASN A 360 -5.46 -24.00 7.30
C ASN A 360 -6.95 -24.27 7.58
N ASN A 361 -7.59 -25.21 6.85
CA ASN A 361 -9.03 -25.48 6.92
C ASN A 361 -9.91 -24.25 6.63
N ILE A 362 -9.48 -23.41 5.68
CA ILE A 362 -10.18 -22.20 5.24
C ILE A 362 -10.83 -22.49 3.88
N ALA A 363 -12.06 -22.06 3.69
CA ALA A 363 -12.74 -22.19 2.39
C ALA A 363 -12.27 -21.11 1.42
N TYR A 364 -11.68 -21.53 0.29
CA TYR A 364 -11.22 -20.63 -0.76
C TYR A 364 -12.39 -20.05 -1.58
N ILE A 365 -12.32 -18.75 -1.86
CA ILE A 365 -13.22 -18.04 -2.76
C ILE A 365 -12.41 -17.45 -3.91
N GLU A 366 -12.57 -18.04 -5.11
CA GLU A 366 -12.06 -17.44 -6.34
C GLU A 366 -12.74 -16.09 -6.60
N PRO A 367 -11.98 -14.99 -6.80
CA PRO A 367 -12.52 -13.70 -7.20
C PRO A 367 -13.14 -13.79 -8.60
N ASN A 368 -14.40 -13.43 -8.73
CA ASN A 368 -15.13 -13.53 -9.99
C ASN A 368 -16.20 -12.44 -10.08
N ASN A 369 -16.08 -11.58 -11.10
CA ASN A 369 -16.99 -10.44 -11.31
C ASN A 369 -18.35 -10.78 -11.95
N ALA A 370 -18.61 -12.06 -12.15
CA ALA A 370 -19.89 -12.63 -12.55
C ALA A 370 -20.50 -13.50 -11.46
N THR A 371 -20.06 -13.41 -10.20
CA THR A 371 -20.60 -14.22 -9.09
C THR A 371 -21.06 -13.36 -7.92
N LYS A 372 -22.31 -13.56 -7.48
CA LYS A 372 -22.82 -13.06 -6.21
C LYS A 372 -22.62 -14.08 -5.11
N LEU A 373 -22.01 -13.65 -4.00
CA LEU A 373 -21.80 -14.43 -2.79
C LEU A 373 -22.86 -14.04 -1.77
N SER A 374 -23.72 -14.97 -1.36
CA SER A 374 -24.73 -14.73 -0.32
C SER A 374 -24.38 -15.55 0.92
N PHE A 375 -24.10 -14.87 2.03
CA PHE A 375 -23.80 -15.49 3.30
C PHE A 375 -25.10 -15.55 4.11
N LYS A 376 -25.51 -16.76 4.51
CA LYS A 376 -26.73 -17.00 5.29
C LYS A 376 -26.40 -17.83 6.51
N GLY A 377 -26.38 -17.20 7.69
CA GLY A 377 -25.97 -17.85 8.94
C GLY A 377 -24.54 -18.37 8.89
N LYS A 378 -24.34 -19.67 8.63
CA LYS A 378 -23.00 -20.26 8.46
C LYS A 378 -22.70 -20.59 7.00
N ASP A 379 -23.67 -20.57 6.10
CA ASP A 379 -23.52 -21.08 4.75
C ASP A 379 -23.16 -19.97 3.76
N LEU A 380 -22.54 -20.37 2.65
CA LEU A 380 -22.22 -19.51 1.52
C LEU A 380 -22.89 -20.08 0.27
N ILE A 381 -23.74 -19.29 -0.36
CA ILE A 381 -24.39 -19.59 -1.64
C ILE A 381 -23.73 -18.74 -2.72
N LYS A 382 -23.30 -19.38 -3.81
CA LYS A 382 -22.74 -18.71 -4.99
C LYS A 382 -23.77 -18.70 -6.10
N THR A 383 -24.08 -17.51 -6.64
CA THR A 383 -25.02 -17.34 -7.75
C THR A 383 -24.30 -16.73 -8.94
N LEU A 384 -24.35 -17.40 -10.09
CA LEU A 384 -23.81 -16.87 -11.34
C LEU A 384 -24.72 -15.75 -11.86
N LEU A 385 -24.12 -14.62 -12.20
CA LEU A 385 -24.79 -13.45 -12.75
C LEU A 385 -24.63 -13.43 -14.26
N LYS A 386 -25.69 -13.00 -14.96
CA LYS A 386 -25.59 -12.69 -16.40
C LYS A 386 -24.98 -11.30 -16.55
N THR A 387 -23.70 -11.24 -16.88
CA THR A 387 -22.96 -9.98 -16.98
C THR A 387 -22.62 -9.64 -18.43
N SER A 388 -22.37 -8.35 -18.66
CA SER A 388 -21.72 -7.85 -19.86
C SER A 388 -20.58 -6.93 -19.44
N PHE A 389 -19.50 -6.92 -20.22
CA PHE A 389 -18.29 -6.19 -19.89
C PHE A 389 -18.32 -4.78 -20.46
N ILE A 390 -17.66 -3.86 -19.76
CA ILE A 390 -17.36 -2.52 -20.26
C ILE A 390 -16.25 -2.67 -21.30
N LYS A 391 -16.37 -1.92 -22.38
CA LYS A 391 -15.28 -1.77 -23.35
C LYS A 391 -14.54 -0.49 -22.98
N ASP A 392 -13.27 -0.62 -22.60
CA ASP A 392 -12.38 0.52 -22.38
C ASP A 392 -11.64 0.87 -23.68
N PHE A 393 -10.92 2.00 -23.68
CA PHE A 393 -10.00 2.36 -24.74
C PHE A 393 -8.70 1.54 -24.63
N GLU A 394 -8.07 1.30 -25.79
CA GLU A 394 -6.78 0.63 -25.86
C GLU A 394 -5.68 1.48 -25.20
N PRO A 395 -4.64 0.85 -24.62
CA PRO A 395 -3.55 1.58 -23.98
C PRO A 395 -2.89 2.66 -24.83
N GLU A 396 -2.71 2.39 -26.12
CA GLU A 396 -2.10 3.34 -27.06
C GLU A 396 -2.90 4.64 -27.21
N PHE A 397 -4.23 4.60 -27.08
CA PHE A 397 -5.06 5.80 -27.12
C PHE A 397 -4.71 6.76 -25.99
N TYR A 398 -4.57 6.26 -24.75
CA TYR A 398 -4.19 7.09 -23.62
C TYR A 398 -2.77 7.64 -23.77
N ILE A 399 -1.83 6.83 -24.27
CA ILE A 399 -0.44 7.23 -24.51
C ILE A 399 -0.37 8.38 -25.53
N ASP A 400 -1.13 8.29 -26.61
CA ASP A 400 -1.21 9.34 -27.63
C ASP A 400 -1.78 10.63 -27.05
N LEU A 401 -2.77 10.55 -26.15
CA LEU A 401 -3.27 11.72 -25.43
C LEU A 401 -2.21 12.34 -24.51
N TYR A 402 -1.44 11.54 -23.77
CA TYR A 402 -0.34 12.06 -22.95
C TYR A 402 0.69 12.80 -23.82
N LYS A 403 1.13 12.19 -24.92
CA LYS A 403 2.05 12.83 -25.87
C LYS A 403 1.47 14.11 -26.48
N LYS A 404 0.17 14.11 -26.80
CA LYS A 404 -0.50 15.29 -27.35
C LYS A 404 -0.55 16.47 -26.37
N TYR A 405 -0.88 16.20 -25.10
CA TYR A 405 -1.14 17.26 -24.11
C TYR A 405 0.10 17.67 -23.30
N TYR A 406 1.13 16.82 -23.23
CA TYR A 406 2.30 17.06 -22.40
C TYR A 406 3.57 16.97 -23.22
N GLN A 407 4.22 18.12 -23.37
CA GLN A 407 5.51 18.30 -24.05
C GLN A 407 6.56 18.67 -23.01
N TYR A 408 7.71 17.99 -23.05
CA TYR A 408 8.78 18.20 -22.09
C TYR A 408 9.49 19.55 -22.31
N ASP A 409 9.71 20.27 -21.21
CA ASP A 409 10.48 21.50 -21.15
C ASP A 409 11.44 21.46 -19.94
N SER A 410 12.73 21.58 -20.21
CA SER A 410 13.76 21.57 -19.17
C SER A 410 13.71 22.81 -18.27
N HIS A 411 13.24 23.96 -18.78
CA HIS A 411 13.09 25.17 -17.96
C HIS A 411 11.98 25.00 -16.93
N ALA A 412 10.84 24.44 -17.33
CA ALA A 412 9.74 24.10 -16.43
C ALA A 412 10.19 23.10 -15.34
N LEU A 413 11.00 22.09 -15.71
CA LEU A 413 11.59 21.16 -14.73
C LEU A 413 12.50 21.88 -13.74
N ILE A 414 13.40 22.74 -14.21
CA ILE A 414 14.30 23.51 -13.33
C ILE A 414 13.51 24.41 -12.39
N GLU A 415 12.47 25.09 -12.86
CA GLU A 415 11.60 25.93 -12.05
C GLU A 415 10.87 25.10 -10.98
N TYR A 416 10.30 23.95 -11.37
CA TYR A 416 9.67 23.01 -10.45
C TYR A 416 10.63 22.57 -9.34
N LEU A 417 11.86 22.18 -9.69
CA LEU A 417 12.86 21.72 -8.71
C LEU A 417 13.29 22.82 -7.75
N LYS A 418 13.42 24.07 -8.22
CA LYS A 418 13.69 25.24 -7.36
C LYS A 418 12.54 25.47 -6.37
N ASN A 419 11.31 25.39 -6.86
CA ASN A 419 10.11 25.60 -6.04
C ASN A 419 9.86 24.47 -5.05
N ALA A 420 10.37 23.26 -5.33
CA ALA A 420 10.25 22.12 -4.43
C ALA A 420 11.00 22.30 -3.10
N GLN A 421 12.03 23.15 -3.06
CA GLN A 421 12.82 23.43 -1.84
C GLN A 421 13.35 22.18 -1.13
N TYR A 422 13.71 21.13 -1.88
CA TYR A 422 14.33 19.93 -1.33
C TYR A 422 15.85 20.14 -1.18
N PHE A 423 16.39 19.84 0.00
CA PHE A 423 17.82 19.96 0.31
C PHE A 423 18.39 18.65 0.84
N ASP A 424 19.44 18.14 0.20
CA ASP A 424 20.16 16.95 0.65
C ASP A 424 21.51 16.81 -0.07
N LYS A 425 22.41 15.98 0.45
CA LYS A 425 23.66 15.59 -0.23
C LYS A 425 23.38 14.61 -1.38
N GLN A 426 22.66 15.10 -2.37
CA GLN A 426 22.15 14.31 -3.48
C GLN A 426 22.23 15.07 -4.81
N ILE A 427 22.67 14.37 -5.85
CA ILE A 427 22.67 14.84 -7.24
C ILE A 427 21.78 13.92 -8.04
N VAL A 428 20.81 14.48 -8.76
CA VAL A 428 19.91 13.72 -9.64
C VAL A 428 20.02 14.27 -11.06
N THR A 429 20.31 13.42 -12.03
CA THR A 429 20.17 13.77 -13.45
C THR A 429 18.85 13.25 -13.99
N PHE A 430 17.95 14.14 -14.38
CA PHE A 430 16.71 13.82 -15.07
C PHE A 430 16.97 13.70 -16.56
N ILE A 431 16.66 12.54 -17.14
CA ILE A 431 16.97 12.19 -18.52
C ILE A 431 15.65 11.89 -19.25
N PRO A 432 15.11 12.83 -20.05
CA PRO A 432 13.86 12.61 -20.79
C PRO A 432 14.10 11.63 -21.95
N THR A 433 13.34 10.54 -22.02
CA THR A 433 13.50 9.49 -23.03
C THR A 433 12.23 9.23 -23.85
N ASN A 434 12.40 8.46 -24.93
CA ASN A 434 11.31 7.81 -25.66
C ASN A 434 10.68 6.64 -24.86
N ASP A 435 9.71 5.95 -25.48
CA ASP A 435 8.89 4.91 -24.84
C ASP A 435 9.66 3.72 -24.24
N ASP A 436 10.76 3.31 -24.90
CA ASP A 436 11.59 2.15 -24.51
C ASP A 436 12.90 2.53 -23.80
N PHE A 437 13.07 3.81 -23.46
CA PHE A 437 14.24 4.35 -22.77
C PHE A 437 15.58 4.26 -23.55
N SER A 438 15.54 3.95 -24.85
CA SER A 438 16.73 3.79 -25.68
C SER A 438 17.31 5.11 -26.21
N VAL A 439 16.49 6.14 -26.35
CA VAL A 439 16.86 7.44 -26.92
C VAL A 439 16.51 8.57 -25.96
N VAL A 440 17.46 9.48 -25.74
CA VAL A 440 17.23 10.77 -25.06
C VAL A 440 16.55 11.71 -26.04
N VAL A 441 15.38 12.25 -25.67
CA VAL A 441 14.51 13.04 -26.58
C VAL A 441 14.38 14.50 -26.16
N GLY A 442 15.11 14.94 -25.13
CA GLY A 442 15.10 16.30 -24.65
C GLY A 442 16.35 16.62 -23.83
N ALA A 443 16.49 17.89 -23.43
CA ALA A 443 17.61 18.35 -22.63
C ALA A 443 17.64 17.67 -21.23
N CYS A 444 18.77 17.07 -20.88
CA CYS A 444 19.01 16.49 -19.56
C CYS A 444 19.20 17.59 -18.52
N VAL A 445 18.60 17.44 -17.33
CA VAL A 445 18.74 18.39 -16.22
C VAL A 445 19.49 17.73 -15.08
N GLU A 446 20.65 18.28 -14.71
CA GLU A 446 21.37 17.91 -13.49
C GLU A 446 20.94 18.81 -12.34
N ALA A 447 20.49 18.17 -11.27
CA ALA A 447 19.99 18.79 -10.06
C ALA A 447 20.89 18.45 -8.87
N ASN A 448 21.69 19.40 -8.43
CA ASN A 448 22.47 19.29 -7.20
C ASN A 448 21.68 19.92 -6.05
N PHE A 449 21.04 19.08 -5.23
CA PHE A 449 20.19 19.50 -4.12
C PHE A 449 20.99 19.99 -2.88
N ASP A 450 22.30 19.81 -2.86
CA ASP A 450 23.15 20.36 -1.79
C ASP A 450 23.42 21.85 -2.07
N THR A 451 23.86 22.16 -3.30
CA THR A 451 24.19 23.53 -3.71
C THR A 451 23.03 24.30 -4.32
N GLN A 452 21.86 23.65 -4.49
CA GLN A 452 20.70 24.17 -5.22
C GLN A 452 21.04 24.65 -6.65
N ASN A 453 22.04 24.01 -7.26
CA ASN A 453 22.41 24.28 -8.66
C ASN A 453 21.64 23.30 -9.55
N PHE A 454 20.77 23.86 -10.40
CA PHE A 454 19.97 23.13 -11.38
C PHE A 454 20.33 23.64 -12.76
N ARG A 455 20.89 22.78 -13.61
CA ARG A 455 21.39 23.17 -14.93
C ARG A 455 21.03 22.15 -16.00
N VAL A 456 20.93 22.63 -17.23
CA VAL A 456 20.90 21.77 -18.42
C VAL A 456 22.32 21.28 -18.69
N LEU A 457 22.46 19.98 -18.97
CA LEU A 457 23.73 19.40 -19.43
C LEU A 457 23.97 19.73 -20.90
N GLU A 458 25.24 19.92 -21.28
CA GLU A 458 25.60 20.08 -22.69
C GLU A 458 25.32 18.79 -23.48
N PRO A 459 25.03 18.84 -24.79
CA PRO A 459 24.61 17.66 -25.57
C PRO A 459 25.53 16.44 -25.51
N ASN A 460 26.84 16.64 -25.29
CA ASN A 460 27.84 15.57 -25.21
C ASN A 460 28.31 15.30 -23.77
N GLU A 461 27.76 16.01 -22.78
CA GLU A 461 28.12 15.84 -21.38
C GLU A 461 27.48 14.55 -20.83
N ILE A 462 28.30 13.70 -20.21
CA ILE A 462 27.86 12.41 -19.69
C ILE A 462 27.29 12.62 -18.28
N PRO A 463 26.05 12.14 -18.00
CA PRO A 463 25.48 12.17 -16.66
C PRO A 463 26.41 11.54 -15.61
N LEU A 464 26.56 12.23 -14.48
CA LEU A 464 27.40 11.78 -13.37
C LEU A 464 26.93 10.39 -12.88
N LYS A 465 27.87 9.47 -12.66
CA LYS A 465 27.57 8.12 -12.15
C LYS A 465 27.75 7.99 -10.64
N GLU A 466 28.74 8.70 -10.09
CA GLU A 466 29.09 8.67 -8.68
C GLU A 466 29.85 9.95 -8.32
N LYS A 467 29.82 10.28 -7.02
CA LYS A 467 30.61 11.38 -6.45
C LYS A 467 30.83 11.10 -4.98
N GLU A 468 32.06 11.26 -4.53
CA GLU A 468 32.43 11.02 -3.13
C GLU A 468 31.55 11.85 -2.19
N ASN A 469 31.03 11.22 -1.14
CA ASN A 469 30.13 11.82 -0.14
C ASN A 469 28.77 12.30 -0.65
N PHE A 470 28.37 11.94 -1.87
CA PHE A 470 27.06 12.24 -2.44
C PHE A 470 26.30 10.96 -2.79
N ARG A 471 24.97 11.03 -2.71
CA ARG A 471 24.11 10.11 -3.45
C ARG A 471 23.92 10.66 -4.87
N VAL A 472 24.16 9.83 -5.88
CA VAL A 472 24.02 10.20 -7.28
C VAL A 472 22.99 9.28 -7.92
N MET A 473 22.00 9.86 -8.60
CA MET A 473 20.95 9.11 -9.30
C MET A 473 20.80 9.63 -10.73
N GLN A 474 20.77 8.72 -11.70
CA GLN A 474 20.31 8.96 -13.05
C GLN A 474 18.89 8.44 -13.15
N LEU A 475 17.95 9.32 -13.47
CA LEU A 475 16.54 9.03 -13.57
C LEU A 475 16.10 9.26 -15.02
N LYS A 476 16.08 8.18 -15.80
CA LYS A 476 15.47 8.19 -17.14
C LYS A 476 13.97 8.14 -16.99
N VAL A 477 13.24 9.03 -17.66
CA VAL A 477 11.77 9.09 -17.58
C VAL A 477 11.21 9.37 -18.97
N ARG A 478 10.09 8.74 -19.33
CA ARG A 478 9.37 9.06 -20.57
C ARG A 478 9.00 10.55 -20.59
N ALA A 479 9.34 11.25 -21.66
CA ALA A 479 9.32 12.71 -21.70
C ALA A 479 7.93 13.32 -21.43
N GLU A 480 6.87 12.75 -22.00
CA GLU A 480 5.50 13.19 -21.79
C GLU A 480 5.01 12.96 -20.36
N ILE A 481 5.49 11.88 -19.73
CA ILE A 481 5.18 11.55 -18.34
C ILE A 481 5.88 12.50 -17.38
N LEU A 482 7.17 12.79 -17.63
CA LEU A 482 7.91 13.80 -16.88
C LEU A 482 7.22 15.16 -16.99
N ALA A 483 6.83 15.57 -18.20
CA ALA A 483 6.10 16.81 -18.41
C ALA A 483 4.76 16.85 -17.64
N CYS A 484 4.00 15.75 -17.66
CA CYS A 484 2.73 15.64 -16.93
C CYS A 484 2.92 15.78 -15.42
N VAL A 485 3.86 15.03 -14.84
CA VAL A 485 4.15 15.06 -13.40
C VAL A 485 4.60 16.44 -12.95
N ILE A 486 5.45 17.11 -13.73
CA ILE A 486 5.96 18.45 -13.41
C ILE A 486 4.87 19.51 -13.54
N LYS A 487 4.09 19.51 -14.63
CA LYS A 487 3.00 20.49 -14.87
C LYS A 487 1.97 20.47 -13.75
N HIS A 488 1.67 19.29 -13.22
CA HIS A 488 0.61 19.12 -12.23
C HIS A 488 1.14 18.91 -10.80
N ALA A 489 2.44 18.77 -10.58
CA ALA A 489 3.02 18.37 -9.30
C ALA A 489 2.39 17.06 -8.77
N LEU A 490 2.40 16.04 -9.62
CA LEU A 490 1.96 14.68 -9.26
C LEU A 490 3.04 13.96 -8.43
N PRO A 491 2.68 12.91 -7.69
CA PRO A 491 3.65 12.13 -6.94
C PRO A 491 4.71 11.50 -7.85
N PHE A 492 5.99 11.62 -7.50
CA PHE A 492 7.07 10.95 -8.25
C PHE A 492 6.95 9.43 -8.22
N GLU A 493 6.21 8.88 -7.26
CA GLU A 493 5.88 7.46 -7.20
C GLU A 493 5.16 6.96 -8.47
N ASP A 494 4.45 7.83 -9.21
CA ASP A 494 3.87 7.50 -10.52
C ASP A 494 4.94 7.04 -11.53
N PHE A 495 6.17 7.57 -11.44
CA PHE A 495 7.28 7.10 -12.30
C PHE A 495 7.65 5.65 -12.00
N SER A 496 7.74 5.30 -10.71
CA SER A 496 8.21 4.01 -10.26
C SER A 496 7.12 2.95 -10.37
N ILE A 497 5.96 3.19 -9.76
CA ILE A 497 4.84 2.24 -9.76
C ILE A 497 4.23 2.11 -11.15
N GLY A 498 4.17 3.19 -11.93
CA GLY A 498 3.72 3.18 -13.32
C GLY A 498 4.76 2.69 -14.33
N PHE A 499 5.96 2.32 -13.89
CA PHE A 499 7.07 1.81 -14.72
C PHE A 499 7.59 2.78 -15.79
N HIS A 500 7.33 4.08 -15.63
CA HIS A 500 7.73 5.15 -16.56
C HIS A 500 9.17 5.61 -16.40
N CYS A 501 9.99 4.91 -15.61
CA CYS A 501 11.39 5.28 -15.41
C CYS A 501 12.39 4.12 -15.46
N ARG A 502 13.67 4.47 -15.67
CA ARG A 502 14.82 3.62 -15.37
C ARG A 502 15.79 4.35 -14.46
N ILE A 503 16.20 3.68 -13.39
CA ILE A 503 16.96 4.27 -12.29
C ILE A 503 18.33 3.59 -12.22
N LEU A 504 19.39 4.40 -12.28
CA LEU A 504 20.74 4.00 -11.90
C LEU A 504 21.20 4.88 -10.75
N ARG A 505 21.64 4.29 -9.64
CA ARG A 505 22.08 5.04 -8.46
C ARG A 505 23.39 4.57 -7.85
N SER A 506 24.11 5.49 -7.22
CA SER A 506 25.32 5.23 -6.44
C SER A 506 25.36 6.11 -5.18
N PRO A 507 25.52 5.54 -3.97
CA PRO A 507 25.48 4.12 -3.66
C PRO A 507 24.11 3.50 -3.96
N ASN A 508 24.07 2.18 -4.16
CA ASN A 508 22.83 1.46 -4.43
C ASN A 508 21.99 1.26 -3.16
N THR A 509 21.41 2.34 -2.65
CA THR A 509 20.60 2.39 -1.43
C THR A 509 19.34 3.22 -1.66
N TYR A 510 18.23 2.87 -1.01
CA TYR A 510 16.96 3.58 -1.18
C TYR A 510 16.99 5.01 -0.63
N GLU A 511 16.72 5.98 -1.50
CA GLU A 511 16.73 7.42 -1.24
C GLU A 511 15.40 7.89 -0.64
N SER A 512 15.05 7.37 0.54
CA SER A 512 13.74 7.58 1.15
C SER A 512 13.34 9.05 1.30
N ALA A 513 14.28 9.94 1.64
CA ALA A 513 14.00 11.38 1.79
C ALA A 513 13.59 12.04 0.46
N PHE A 514 14.28 11.71 -0.63
CA PHE A 514 13.98 12.24 -1.96
C PHE A 514 12.60 11.78 -2.43
N TRP A 515 12.34 10.46 -2.40
CA TRP A 515 11.06 9.92 -2.81
C TRP A 515 9.93 10.43 -1.91
N PHE A 516 10.13 10.48 -0.59
CA PHE A 516 9.12 10.99 0.33
C PHE A 516 8.77 12.46 0.04
N HIS A 517 9.77 13.30 -0.22
CA HIS A 517 9.55 14.72 -0.52
C HIS A 517 8.69 14.91 -1.78
N PHE A 518 9.09 14.30 -2.90
CA PHE A 518 8.39 14.46 -4.18
C PHE A 518 7.12 13.59 -4.34
N THR A 519 6.85 12.68 -3.41
CA THR A 519 5.62 11.87 -3.39
C THR A 519 4.59 12.37 -2.38
N ASN A 520 5.00 12.99 -1.27
CA ASN A 520 4.09 13.34 -0.17
C ASN A 520 4.13 14.82 0.24
N ILE A 521 5.27 15.50 0.10
CA ILE A 521 5.43 16.90 0.55
C ILE A 521 5.12 17.87 -0.59
N TYR A 522 5.85 17.76 -1.70
CA TYR A 522 5.73 18.66 -2.84
C TYR A 522 4.83 18.07 -3.93
N ILE A 523 3.59 17.79 -3.52
CA ILE A 523 2.51 17.38 -4.40
C ILE A 523 1.41 18.42 -4.35
N ASN A 524 0.71 18.63 -5.46
CA ASN A 524 -0.53 19.40 -5.44
C ASN A 524 -1.67 18.44 -5.08
N PRO A 525 -2.29 18.53 -3.89
CA PRO A 525 -3.34 17.60 -3.49
C PRO A 525 -4.57 17.67 -4.39
N SER A 526 -4.70 18.78 -5.12
CA SER A 526 -5.77 18.97 -6.09
C SER A 526 -5.40 18.31 -7.43
N ALA A 527 -4.13 18.10 -7.76
CA ALA A 527 -3.67 17.59 -9.06
C ALA A 527 -4.07 16.16 -9.43
N VAL A 528 -4.76 15.43 -8.54
CA VAL A 528 -5.59 14.26 -8.91
C VAL A 528 -6.58 14.60 -10.06
N TYR A 529 -6.76 15.89 -10.36
CA TYR A 529 -7.32 16.45 -11.60
C TYR A 529 -6.56 16.13 -12.89
N PHE A 530 -6.62 14.92 -13.44
CA PHE A 530 -6.22 14.75 -14.84
C PHE A 530 -7.31 15.25 -15.80
N LYS A 531 -7.49 16.57 -15.87
CA LYS A 531 -8.58 17.17 -16.66
C LYS A 531 -8.41 17.01 -18.17
N GLU A 532 -7.21 16.75 -18.70
CA GLU A 532 -6.98 16.74 -20.15
C GLU A 532 -7.17 15.32 -20.73
N VAL A 533 -6.52 14.31 -20.15
CA VAL A 533 -6.67 12.92 -20.60
C VAL A 533 -8.01 12.34 -20.12
N GLU A 534 -8.34 12.47 -18.83
CA GLU A 534 -9.54 11.83 -18.29
C GLU A 534 -10.83 12.43 -18.81
N LYS A 535 -10.91 13.74 -19.10
CA LYS A 535 -12.14 14.31 -19.68
C LYS A 535 -12.43 13.80 -21.09
N ASN A 536 -11.41 13.41 -21.84
CA ASN A 536 -11.60 12.85 -23.18
C ASN A 536 -11.95 11.35 -23.12
N CYS A 537 -11.70 10.68 -22.00
CA CYS A 537 -11.99 9.26 -21.79
C CYS A 537 -13.22 9.02 -20.89
N ALA A 538 -13.63 10.02 -20.10
CA ALA A 538 -14.83 10.01 -19.29
C ALA A 538 -16.01 10.46 -20.14
N LEU A 539 -16.49 9.60 -21.04
CA LEU A 539 -17.86 9.57 -21.59
C LEU A 539 -18.06 8.36 -22.52
#